data_AF-A0A510PEX5-F1
#
_entry.id   AF-A0A510PEX5-F1
#
_cell.length_a   1.000
_cell.length_b   1.000
_cell.length_c   1.000
_cell.angle_alpha   90.00
_cell.angle_beta   90.00
_cell.angle_gamma   90.00
#
_symmetry.space_group_name_H-M   'P 1'
#
loop_
_entity.id
_entity.type
_entity.pdbx_description
1 polymer ?
#
loop_
_entity_poly.entity_id
_entity_poly.type
_entity_poly.pdbx_seq_one_letter_code
_entity_poly.pdbx_strand_id
1 'polypeptide(L)' 'MKQEIEVKNLDHLGIVAGIIDELGIEDLVNQALGTDKREKISAGIIVKAIILNGLGFVAKPLYLFPQFFADKPI' A
#
# COMPACT_ATOMS: atom_id res chain seq x y z
N MET A 1 -13.42 -2.85 -31.28
CA MET A 1 -12.25 -3.18 -30.44
C MET A 1 -12.77 -3.95 -29.24
N LYS A 2 -12.34 -5.20 -29.01
CA LYS A 2 -12.68 -5.92 -27.77
C LYS A 2 -11.87 -5.27 -26.64
N GLN A 3 -12.53 -4.83 -25.57
CA GLN A 3 -11.82 -4.53 -24.33
C GLN A 3 -11.27 -5.86 -23.79
N GLU A 4 -9.95 -5.98 -23.71
CA GLU A 4 -9.31 -7.05 -22.96
C GLU A 4 -9.53 -6.80 -21.47
N ILE A 5 -10.06 -7.80 -20.77
CA ILE A 5 -10.18 -7.77 -19.31
C ILE A 5 -8.82 -8.16 -18.75
N GLU A 6 -8.15 -7.21 -18.08
CA GLU A 6 -6.90 -7.48 -17.35
C GLU A 6 -7.24 -7.93 -15.93
N VAL A 7 -6.87 -9.17 -15.59
CA VAL A 7 -7.05 -9.74 -14.25
C VAL A 7 -5.69 -9.77 -13.55
N LYS A 8 -5.60 -9.16 -12.37
CA LYS A 8 -4.40 -9.19 -11.52
C LYS A 8 -4.72 -9.86 -10.19
N ASN A 9 -3.88 -10.80 -9.78
CA ASN A 9 -3.98 -11.40 -8.45
C ASN A 9 -3.32 -10.48 -7.42
N LEU A 10 -4.04 -10.14 -6.36
CA LEU A 10 -3.55 -9.31 -5.25
C LEU A 10 -3.31 -10.14 -3.96
N ASP A 11 -3.50 -11.45 -4.02
CA ASP A 11 -3.45 -12.38 -2.89
C ASP A 11 -4.25 -11.86 -1.67
N HIS A 12 -3.73 -12.06 -0.46
CA HIS A 12 -4.32 -11.55 0.78
C HIS A 12 -4.09 -10.05 0.97
N LEU A 13 -3.22 -9.41 0.18
CA LEU A 13 -2.89 -7.98 0.34
C LEU A 13 -4.06 -7.08 0.00
N GLY A 14 -4.92 -7.48 -0.94
CA GLY A 14 -6.15 -6.75 -1.24
C GLY A 14 -7.11 -6.67 -0.04
N ILE A 15 -7.23 -7.78 0.72
CA ILE A 15 -8.05 -7.84 1.93
C ILE A 15 -7.44 -6.96 3.02
N VAL A 16 -6.12 -7.08 3.23
CA VAL A 16 -5.40 -6.25 4.22
C VAL A 16 -5.53 -4.76 3.89
N ALA A 17 -5.38 -4.38 2.62
CA ALA A 17 -5.55 -3.00 2.17
C ALA A 17 -6.95 -2.47 2.48
N GLY A 18 -8.00 -3.27 2.22
CA GLY A 18 -9.38 -2.92 2.56
C GLY A 18 -9.62 -2.75 4.07
N ILE A 19 -8.99 -3.58 4.90
CA ILE A 19 -9.07 -3.44 6.37
C ILE A 19 -8.36 -2.15 6.84
N ILE A 20 -7.20 -1.82 6.26
CA ILE A 20 -6.49 -0.56 6.57
C ILE A 20 -7.38 0.66 6.28
N ASP A 21 -8.11 0.61 5.16
CA ASP A 21 -9.05 1.65 4.75
C ASP A 21 -10.24 1.75 5.69
N GLU A 22 -10.85 0.62 6.03
CA GLU A 22 -11.99 0.54 6.95
C GLU A 22 -11.64 1.07 8.35
N LEU A 23 -10.42 0.83 8.81
CA LEU A 23 -9.91 1.31 10.10
C LEU A 23 -9.50 2.80 10.08
N GLY A 24 -9.45 3.45 8.90
CA GLY A 24 -9.05 4.86 8.78
C GLY A 24 -7.60 5.13 9.18
N ILE A 25 -6.71 4.14 9.01
CA ILE A 25 -5.31 4.26 9.46
C ILE A 25 -4.58 5.39 8.70
N GLU A 26 -4.85 5.54 7.40
CA GLU A 26 -4.24 6.61 6.62
C GLU A 26 -4.58 8.00 7.18
N ASP A 27 -5.86 8.23 7.48
CA ASP A 27 -6.36 9.49 8.03
C ASP A 27 -5.78 9.77 9.42
N LEU A 28 -5.71 8.74 10.27
CA LEU A 28 -5.14 8.86 11.61
C LEU A 28 -3.66 9.26 11.56
N VAL A 29 -2.89 8.68 10.64
CA VAL A 29 -1.48 9.05 10.41
C VAL A 29 -1.37 10.48 9.89
N ASN A 30 -2.16 10.84 8.88
CA ASN A 30 -2.15 12.20 8.31
C ASN A 30 -2.55 13.25 9.36
N GLN A 31 -3.48 12.94 10.24
CA GLN A 31 -3.87 13.83 11.34
C GLN A 31 -2.76 13.97 12.38
N ALA A 32 -2.06 12.88 12.70
CA ALA A 32 -0.99 12.88 13.69
C ALA A 32 0.27 13.63 13.22
N LEU A 33 0.64 13.49 11.94
CA LEU A 33 1.85 14.07 11.38
C LEU A 33 1.62 15.41 10.67
N GLY A 34 0.37 15.72 10.35
CA GLY A 34 0.02 16.79 9.40
C GLY A 34 0.32 16.39 7.96
N THR A 35 -0.04 17.26 7.02
CA THR A 35 0.25 17.10 5.59
C THR A 35 0.94 18.34 5.04
N ASP A 36 1.91 18.16 4.16
CA ASP A 36 2.62 19.23 3.45
C ASP A 36 2.29 19.21 1.95
N LYS A 37 2.11 20.39 1.36
CA LYS A 37 1.78 20.59 -0.07
C LYS A 37 2.86 20.07 -1.02
N ARG A 38 4.08 19.86 -0.53
CA ARG A 38 5.23 19.32 -1.27
C ARG A 38 5.22 17.79 -1.28
N GLU A 39 4.40 17.14 -0.46
CA GLU A 39 4.24 15.69 -0.47
C GLU A 39 3.67 15.24 -1.82
N LYS A 40 4.35 14.29 -2.45
CA LYS A 40 3.81 13.60 -3.63
C LYS A 40 2.81 12.51 -3.25
N ILE A 41 2.98 11.95 -2.04
CA ILE A 41 2.19 10.88 -1.44
C ILE A 41 2.11 11.20 0.06
N SER A 42 0.93 11.11 0.65
CA SER A 42 0.72 11.40 2.07
C SER A 42 1.40 10.37 2.97
N ALA A 43 1.71 10.77 4.20
CA ALA A 43 2.32 9.86 5.18
C ALA A 43 1.43 8.64 5.47
N GLY A 44 0.09 8.81 5.49
CA GLY A 44 -0.87 7.73 5.65
C GLY A 44 -0.76 6.66 4.56
N ILE A 45 -0.70 7.08 3.28
CA ILE A 45 -0.51 6.16 2.15
C ILE A 45 0.84 5.45 2.25
N ILE A 46 1.90 6.16 2.67
CA ILE A 46 3.23 5.54 2.87
C ILE A 46 3.15 4.46 3.96
N VAL A 47 2.48 4.72 5.08
CA VAL A 47 2.31 3.73 6.15
C VAL A 47 1.53 2.50 5.67
N LYS A 48 0.43 2.69 4.92
CA LYS A 48 -0.28 1.56 4.30
C LYS A 48 0.64 0.74 3.39
N ALA A 49 1.44 1.40 2.55
CA ALA A 49 2.40 0.71 1.69
C ALA A 49 3.45 -0.06 2.51
N ILE A 50 3.96 0.50 3.61
CA ILE A 50 4.90 -0.18 4.51
C ILE A 50 4.27 -1.42 5.14
N ILE A 51 3.02 -1.34 5.61
CA ILE A 51 2.29 -2.48 6.21
C ILE A 51 2.12 -3.59 5.17
N LEU A 52 1.66 -3.24 3.96
CA LEU A 52 1.48 -4.21 2.88
C LEU A 52 2.81 -4.86 2.47
N ASN A 53 3.89 -4.07 2.38
CA ASN A 53 5.24 -4.61 2.13
C ASN A 53 5.70 -5.53 3.27
N GLY A 54 5.53 -5.11 4.53
CA GLY A 54 5.97 -5.88 5.70
C GLY A 54 5.25 -7.22 5.84
N LEU A 55 3.95 -7.27 5.55
CA LEU A 55 3.18 -8.52 5.57
C LEU A 55 3.52 -9.46 4.41
N GLY A 56 4.03 -8.92 3.30
CA GLY A 56 4.63 -9.71 2.22
C GLY A 56 5.98 -10.34 2.56
N PHE A 57 6.66 -9.92 3.64
CA PHE A 57 7.98 -10.42 4.05
C PHE A 57 8.06 -10.75 5.54
N VAL A 58 7.72 -11.98 5.91
CA VAL A 58 7.74 -12.43 7.32
C VAL A 58 9.17 -12.60 7.89
N ALA A 59 10.25 -12.39 7.12
CA ALA A 59 11.63 -12.67 7.56
C ALA A 59 12.74 -11.74 7.00
N LYS A 60 12.41 -10.57 6.43
CA LYS A 60 13.41 -9.63 5.91
C LYS A 60 13.24 -8.25 6.55
N PRO A 61 14.32 -7.45 6.71
CA PRO A 61 14.22 -6.11 7.28
C PRO A 61 13.22 -5.24 6.50
N LEU A 62 12.57 -4.32 7.21
CA LEU A 62 11.45 -3.46 6.78
C LEU A 62 11.87 -2.41 5.73
N TYR A 63 12.37 -2.84 4.57
CA TYR A 63 12.69 -1.99 3.44
C TYR A 63 11.70 -2.24 2.30
N LEU A 64 11.29 -1.15 1.62
CA LEU A 64 10.55 -1.22 0.36
C LEU A 64 11.48 -1.75 -0.73
N PHE A 65 11.55 -3.06 -0.92
CA PHE A 65 12.33 -3.65 -2.00
C PHE A 65 11.57 -3.47 -3.32
N PRO A 66 12.19 -2.90 -4.39
CA PRO A 66 11.54 -2.76 -5.69
C PRO A 66 10.95 -4.07 -6.23
N GLN A 67 11.55 -5.21 -5.86
CA GLN A 67 11.11 -6.55 -6.23
C GLN A 67 9.75 -6.94 -5.65
N PHE A 68 9.30 -6.33 -4.54
CA PHE A 68 7.95 -6.54 -4.01
C PHE A 68 6.87 -5.99 -4.94
N PHE A 69 7.19 -4.94 -5.68
CA PHE A 69 6.25 -4.28 -6.57
C PHE A 69 6.29 -4.83 -7.99
N ALA A 70 7.21 -5.76 -8.30
CA ALA A 70 7.42 -6.27 -9.65
C ALA A 70 6.23 -7.08 -10.18
N ASP A 71 5.47 -7.72 -9.29
CA ASP A 71 4.26 -8.50 -9.58
C ASP A 71 2.97 -7.75 -9.23
N LYS A 72 3.08 -6.52 -8.71
CA LYS A 72 1.92 -5.70 -8.32
C LYS A 72 1.50 -4.76 -9.45
N PRO A 73 0.19 -4.44 -9.57
CA PRO A 73 -0.27 -3.46 -10.55
C PRO A 73 0.44 -2.10 -10.37
N ILE A 74 0.88 -1.50 -11.48
CA ILE A 74 1.25 -0.08 -11.57
C ILE A 74 -0.02 0.73 -11.81
#